data_AF-A0A5N7Z671-F1
#
_entry.id   AF-A0A5N7Z671-F1
#
_cell.length_a   1.000
_cell.length_b   1.000
_cell.length_c   1.000
_cell.angle_alpha   90.00
_cell.angle_beta   90.00
_cell.angle_gamma   90.00
#
_symmetry.space_group_name_H-M   'P 1'
#
loop_
_entity.id
_entity.type
_entity.pdbx_description
1 polymer ?
#
loop_
_entity_poly.entity_id
_entity_poly.type
_entity_poly.pdbx_seq_one_letter_code
_entity_poly.pdbx_strand_id
1 'polypeptide(L)'
;MEQKEIPLLIISFSIVLLTLLGTLLVFFLYFQKKKSKFLMDKMEAELFFNSELAKSRIEIKEQTLSNISRELHDNIGQILSVAVMQLNLMVAKIDTDDKNEIDEVRKLVSKSLDEIRMVAKLINGDVELQSGFIDAVTEDLNRITKLKIINGNLNISGQIQPIDPQHEVIIYRILQEAISNALK
;
A
#
# COMPACT_ATOMS: atom_id res chain seq x y z
N MET A 1 12.28 86.39 20.05
CA MET A 1 12.19 85.56 18.82
C MET A 1 12.27 84.05 19.11
N GLU A 2 12.72 83.61 20.28
CA GLU A 2 12.98 82.18 20.58
C GLU A 2 11.75 81.28 20.80
N GLN A 3 10.58 81.81 21.19
CA GLN A 3 9.41 80.96 21.54
C GLN A 3 8.79 80.19 20.35
N LYS A 4 9.00 80.62 19.10
CA LYS A 4 8.44 79.95 17.91
C LYS A 4 9.34 78.86 17.32
N GLU A 5 10.61 78.79 17.72
CA GLU A 5 11.58 77.84 17.17
C GLU A 5 11.47 76.46 17.83
N ILE A 6 11.22 76.43 19.14
CA ILE A 6 11.02 75.20 19.93
C ILE A 6 9.88 74.32 19.36
N PRO A 7 8.65 74.83 19.12
CA PRO A 7 7.56 74.01 18.58
C PRO A 7 7.85 73.51 17.16
N LEU A 8 8.58 74.29 16.34
CA LEU A 8 8.95 73.87 14.99
C LEU A 8 9.92 72.67 15.00
N LEU A 9 10.85 72.66 15.96
CA LEU A 9 11.83 71.59 16.17
C LEU A 9 11.18 70.29 16.67
N ILE A 10 10.18 70.41 17.56
CA ILE A 10 9.40 69.26 18.03
C ILE A 10 8.62 68.61 16.88
N ILE A 11 7.99 69.41 16.01
CA ILE A 11 7.22 68.93 14.87
C ILE A 11 8.13 68.20 13.88
N SER A 12 9.28 68.77 13.51
CA SER A 12 10.20 68.15 12.56
C SER A 12 10.77 66.82 13.09
N PHE A 13 11.16 66.78 14.37
CA PHE A 13 11.62 65.56 15.02
C PHE A 13 10.54 64.48 15.04
N SER A 14 9.29 64.86 15.34
CA SER A 14 8.14 63.94 15.34
C SER A 14 7.88 63.35 13.96
N ILE A 15 7.99 64.16 12.89
CA ILE A 15 7.85 63.69 11.51
C ILE A 15 8.97 62.69 11.14
N VAL A 16 10.22 62.99 11.49
CA VAL A 16 11.35 62.08 11.25
C VAL A 16 11.16 60.77 12.02
N LEU A 17 10.71 60.83 13.27
CA LEU A 17 10.47 59.64 14.08
C LEU A 17 9.33 58.78 13.50
N LEU A 18 8.22 59.41 13.06
CA LEU A 18 7.09 58.70 12.45
C LEU A 18 7.45 58.07 11.12
N THR A 19 8.23 58.75 10.28
CA THR A 19 8.70 58.20 9.00
C THR A 19 9.67 57.02 9.22
N LEU A 20 10.57 57.12 10.21
CA LEU A 20 11.44 56.02 10.59
C LEU A 20 10.65 54.82 11.11
N LEU A 21 9.67 55.03 11.98
CA LEU A 21 8.80 53.96 12.49
C LEU A 21 7.99 53.31 11.35
N GLY A 22 7.41 54.11 10.45
CA GLY A 22 6.65 53.61 9.31
C GLY A 22 7.50 52.75 8.36
N THR A 23 8.72 53.20 8.04
CA THR A 23 9.64 52.44 7.18
C THR A 23 10.08 51.13 7.83
N LEU A 24 10.39 51.13 9.13
CA LEU A 24 10.70 49.90 9.89
C LEU A 24 9.51 48.94 9.90
N LEU A 25 8.29 49.44 10.07
CA LEU A 25 7.07 48.62 10.09
C LEU A 25 6.82 47.98 8.72
N VAL A 26 6.94 48.75 7.63
CA VAL A 26 6.83 48.23 6.26
C VAL A 26 7.91 47.18 5.97
N PHE A 27 9.16 47.45 6.36
CA PHE A 27 10.26 46.50 6.20
C PHE A 27 10.02 45.20 6.98
N PHE A 28 9.54 45.31 8.22
CA PHE A 28 9.20 44.17 9.06
C PHE A 28 8.06 43.33 8.45
N LEU A 29 6.98 43.97 7.97
CA LEU A 29 5.87 43.28 7.31
C LEU A 29 6.30 42.59 6.01
N TYR A 30 7.16 43.25 5.22
CA TYR A 30 7.75 42.66 4.02
C TYR A 30 8.58 41.40 4.37
N PHE A 31 9.42 41.49 5.39
CA PHE A 31 10.26 40.38 5.84
C PHE A 31 9.43 39.20 6.38
N GLN A 32 8.38 39.49 7.16
CA GLN A 32 7.42 38.50 7.64
C GLN A 32 6.74 37.75 6.49
N LYS A 33 6.20 38.48 5.49
CA LYS A 33 5.57 37.87 4.32
C LYS A 33 6.55 36.99 3.53
N LYS A 34 7.77 37.47 3.32
CA LYS A 34 8.81 36.73 2.60
C LYS A 34 9.20 35.44 3.32
N LYS A 35 9.37 35.51 4.66
CA LYS A 35 9.65 34.34 5.50
C LYS A 35 8.52 33.32 5.48
N SER A 36 7.26 33.78 5.56
CA SER A 36 6.09 32.92 5.51
C SER A 36 5.99 32.17 4.18
N LYS A 37 6.19 32.87 3.05
CA LYS A 37 6.21 32.23 1.73
C LYS A 37 7.31 31.17 1.62
N PHE A 38 8.53 31.49 2.02
CA PHE A 38 9.65 30.55 1.98
C PHE A 38 9.38 29.29 2.82
N LEU A 39 8.77 29.42 4.00
CA LEU A 39 8.43 28.28 4.84
C LEU A 39 7.33 27.42 4.20
N MET A 40 6.37 28.05 3.52
CA MET A 40 5.30 27.35 2.82
C MET A 40 5.84 26.57 1.61
N ASP A 41 6.70 27.19 0.79
CA ASP A 41 7.34 26.54 -0.35
C ASP A 41 8.19 25.33 0.10
N LYS A 42 8.90 25.46 1.24
CA LYS A 42 9.68 24.36 1.84
C LYS A 42 8.78 23.22 2.34
N MET A 43 7.66 23.55 2.99
CA MET A 43 6.70 22.57 3.48
C MET A 43 6.05 21.81 2.32
N GLU A 44 5.69 22.51 1.24
CA GLU A 44 5.14 21.91 0.03
C GLU A 44 6.14 20.95 -0.63
N ALA A 45 7.41 21.36 -0.76
CA ALA A 45 8.47 20.49 -1.27
C ALA A 45 8.70 19.25 -0.40
N GLU A 46 8.66 19.38 0.93
CA GLU A 46 8.77 18.24 1.86
C GLU A 46 7.57 17.30 1.75
N LEU A 47 6.35 17.84 1.63
CA LEU A 47 5.14 17.04 1.42
C LEU A 47 5.20 16.27 0.10
N PHE A 48 5.59 16.94 -0.98
CA PHE A 48 5.77 16.31 -2.29
C PHE A 48 6.81 15.19 -2.24
N PHE A 49 7.98 15.46 -1.66
CA PHE A 49 9.04 14.45 -1.49
C PHE A 49 8.58 13.24 -0.67
N ASN A 50 7.89 13.47 0.45
CA ASN A 50 7.38 12.38 1.30
C ASN A 50 6.31 11.55 0.59
N SER A 51 5.44 12.19 -0.19
CA SER A 51 4.44 11.51 -1.01
C SER A 51 5.11 10.62 -2.06
N GLU A 52 6.10 11.14 -2.78
CA GLU A 52 6.82 10.39 -3.82
C GLU A 52 7.61 9.21 -3.21
N LEU A 53 8.23 9.42 -2.04
CA LEU A 53 8.90 8.35 -1.31
C LEU A 53 7.93 7.26 -0.85
N ALA A 54 6.75 7.63 -0.35
CA ALA A 54 5.72 6.68 0.05
C ALA A 54 5.24 5.85 -1.16
N LYS A 55 5.00 6.51 -2.29
CA LYS A 55 4.62 5.86 -3.54
C LYS A 55 5.69 4.89 -4.03
N SER A 56 6.95 5.32 -4.07
CA SER A 56 8.07 4.46 -4.47
C SER A 56 8.22 3.23 -3.56
N ARG A 57 8.00 3.37 -2.24
CA ARG A 57 8.00 2.22 -1.31
C ARG A 57 6.89 1.23 -1.62
N ILE A 58 5.71 1.71 -1.97
CA ILE A 58 4.57 0.86 -2.36
C ILE A 58 4.92 0.12 -3.66
N GLU A 59 5.42 0.82 -4.67
CA GLU A 59 5.83 0.22 -5.95
C GLU A 59 6.92 -0.86 -5.77
N ILE A 60 7.95 -0.56 -4.97
CA ILE A 60 9.03 -1.53 -4.67
C ILE A 60 8.47 -2.75 -3.92
N LYS A 61 7.57 -2.55 -2.95
CA LYS A 61 6.93 -3.64 -2.21
C LYS A 61 6.13 -4.53 -3.16
N GLU A 62 5.33 -3.95 -4.04
CA GLU A 62 4.52 -4.69 -5.00
C GLU A 62 5.35 -5.46 -6.01
N GLN A 63 6.38 -4.82 -6.58
CA GLN A 63 7.34 -5.48 -7.46
C GLN A 63 8.01 -6.68 -6.76
N THR A 64 8.39 -6.51 -5.49
CA THR A 64 9.04 -7.57 -4.69
C THR A 64 8.08 -8.73 -4.45
N LEU A 65 6.84 -8.45 -4.03
CA LEU A 65 5.81 -9.49 -3.83
C LEU A 65 5.48 -10.22 -5.14
N SER A 66 5.39 -9.50 -6.26
CA SER A 66 5.18 -10.09 -7.59
C SER A 66 6.32 -11.04 -7.99
N ASN A 67 7.56 -10.64 -7.73
CA ASN A 67 8.73 -11.48 -7.98
C ASN A 67 8.73 -12.73 -7.09
N ILE A 68 8.41 -12.59 -5.79
CA ILE A 68 8.32 -13.72 -4.86
C ILE A 68 7.24 -14.71 -5.31
N SER A 69 6.06 -14.20 -5.71
CA SER A 69 4.98 -15.07 -6.17
C SER A 69 5.35 -15.86 -7.42
N ARG A 70 6.02 -15.20 -8.39
CA ARG A 70 6.56 -15.88 -9.58
C ARG A 70 7.57 -16.97 -9.22
N GLU A 71 8.51 -16.67 -8.33
CA GLU A 71 9.51 -17.66 -7.88
C GLU A 71 8.84 -18.86 -7.18
N LEU A 72 7.83 -18.61 -6.34
CA LEU A 72 7.07 -19.67 -5.69
C LEU A 72 6.30 -20.54 -6.69
N HIS A 73 5.64 -19.93 -7.68
CA HIS A 73 4.87 -20.66 -8.69
C HIS A 73 5.77 -21.46 -9.64
N ASP A 74 6.78 -20.80 -10.21
CA ASP A 74 7.59 -21.36 -11.30
C ASP A 74 8.68 -22.28 -10.77
N ASN A 75 9.31 -21.98 -9.63
CA ASN A 75 10.39 -22.82 -9.12
C ASN A 75 9.84 -23.89 -8.15
N ILE A 76 9.26 -23.46 -7.04
CA ILE A 76 8.81 -24.40 -5.99
C ILE A 76 7.57 -25.19 -6.44
N GLY A 77 6.61 -24.53 -7.10
CA GLY A 77 5.40 -25.17 -7.61
C GLY A 77 5.70 -26.25 -8.66
N GLN A 78 6.70 -26.03 -9.53
CA GLN A 78 7.11 -27.02 -10.52
C GLN A 78 7.83 -28.22 -9.87
N ILE A 79 8.77 -27.98 -8.95
CA ILE A 79 9.50 -29.05 -8.24
C ILE A 79 8.52 -29.96 -7.49
N LEU A 80 7.56 -29.38 -6.76
CA LEU A 80 6.53 -30.14 -6.06
C LEU A 80 5.60 -30.88 -7.01
N SER A 81 5.25 -30.30 -8.16
CA SER A 81 4.46 -31.00 -9.18
C SER A 81 5.18 -32.24 -9.71
N VAL A 82 6.49 -32.14 -9.95
CA VAL A 82 7.33 -33.28 -10.34
C VAL A 82 7.41 -34.33 -9.22
N ALA A 83 7.55 -33.91 -7.97
CA ALA A 83 7.54 -34.81 -6.81
C ALA A 83 6.22 -35.58 -6.70
N VAL A 84 5.07 -34.89 -6.83
CA VAL A 84 3.74 -35.53 -6.86
C VAL A 84 3.64 -36.53 -8.02
N MET A 85 4.14 -36.17 -9.21
CA MET A 85 4.15 -37.07 -10.37
C MET A 85 4.98 -38.33 -10.10
N GLN A 86 6.19 -38.20 -9.55
CA GLN A 86 7.03 -39.35 -9.20
C GLN A 86 6.38 -40.24 -8.15
N LEU A 87 5.76 -39.65 -7.12
CA LEU A 87 5.03 -40.39 -6.08
C LEU A 87 3.83 -41.14 -6.67
N ASN A 88 3.07 -40.53 -7.58
CA ASN A 88 1.99 -41.22 -8.30
C ASN A 88 2.51 -42.45 -9.07
N LEU A 89 3.66 -42.34 -9.74
CA LEU A 89 4.29 -43.45 -10.46
C LEU A 89 4.77 -44.57 -9.51
N MET A 90 5.24 -44.24 -8.31
CA MET A 90 5.65 -45.21 -7.30
C MET A 90 4.45 -45.96 -6.71
N VAL A 91 3.38 -45.24 -6.32
CA VAL A 91 2.13 -45.84 -5.83
C VAL A 91 1.52 -46.79 -6.87
N ALA A 92 1.63 -46.46 -8.16
CA ALA A 92 1.11 -47.30 -9.24
C ALA A 92 1.93 -48.58 -9.50
N LYS A 93 3.19 -48.65 -9.04
CA LYS A 93 4.10 -49.78 -9.26
C LYS A 93 4.25 -50.71 -8.05
N ILE A 94 3.76 -50.31 -6.88
CA ILE A 94 3.93 -51.04 -5.61
C ILE A 94 2.63 -51.77 -5.24
N ASP A 95 2.78 -53.05 -4.87
CA ASP A 95 1.69 -53.95 -4.44
C ASP A 95 1.89 -54.48 -3.00
N THR A 96 2.85 -53.92 -2.26
CA THR A 96 3.19 -54.28 -0.87
C THR A 96 2.56 -53.33 0.15
N ASP A 97 2.68 -53.66 1.45
CA ASP A 97 2.21 -52.84 2.59
C ASP A 97 2.75 -51.39 2.57
N ASP A 98 3.90 -51.14 1.92
CA ASP A 98 4.52 -49.81 1.77
C ASP A 98 3.68 -48.84 0.91
N LYS A 99 2.67 -49.35 0.17
CA LYS A 99 1.77 -48.54 -0.66
C LYS A 99 1.01 -47.48 0.15
N ASN A 100 0.65 -47.81 1.40
CA ASN A 100 -0.07 -46.89 2.27
C ASN A 100 0.82 -45.73 2.75
N GLU A 101 2.07 -46.00 3.16
CA GLU A 101 3.02 -44.96 3.57
C GLU A 101 3.37 -44.02 2.40
N ILE A 102 3.58 -44.56 1.20
CA ILE A 102 3.89 -43.75 0.01
C ILE A 102 2.67 -42.91 -0.43
N ASP A 103 1.45 -43.43 -0.30
CA ASP A 103 0.23 -42.67 -0.58
C ASP A 103 0.03 -41.53 0.45
N GLU A 104 0.40 -41.73 1.71
CA GLU A 104 0.41 -40.66 2.72
C GLU A 104 1.42 -39.56 2.40
N VAL A 105 2.65 -39.91 2.03
CA VAL A 105 3.67 -38.94 1.59
C VAL A 105 3.20 -38.18 0.35
N ARG A 106 2.58 -38.87 -0.62
CA ARG A 106 1.97 -38.25 -1.81
C ARG A 106 0.91 -37.22 -1.43
N LYS A 107 0.01 -37.56 -0.52
CA LYS A 107 -1.04 -36.63 -0.04
C LYS A 107 -0.43 -35.42 0.66
N LEU A 108 0.61 -35.62 1.47
CA LEU A 108 1.31 -34.54 2.17
C LEU A 108 1.94 -33.56 1.17
N VAL A 109 2.70 -34.08 0.19
CA VAL A 109 3.36 -33.25 -0.83
C VAL A 109 2.34 -32.54 -1.72
N SER A 110 1.23 -33.20 -2.07
CA SER A 110 0.13 -32.58 -2.81
C SER A 110 -0.51 -31.43 -2.03
N LYS A 111 -0.74 -31.63 -0.73
CA LYS A 111 -1.25 -30.58 0.17
C LYS A 111 -0.28 -29.39 0.27
N SER A 112 1.02 -29.65 0.40
CA SER A 112 2.04 -28.60 0.43
C SER A 112 2.12 -27.81 -0.89
N LEU A 113 1.94 -28.48 -2.04
CA LEU A 113 1.84 -27.82 -3.35
C LEU A 113 0.64 -26.88 -3.41
N ASP A 114 -0.52 -27.33 -2.94
CA ASP A 114 -1.74 -26.53 -2.92
C ASP A 114 -1.60 -25.31 -1.98
N GLU A 115 -0.98 -25.50 -0.81
CA GLU A 115 -0.68 -24.43 0.15
C GLU A 115 0.29 -23.39 -0.45
N ILE A 116 1.37 -23.82 -1.11
CA ILE A 116 2.33 -22.89 -1.74
C ILE A 116 1.71 -22.11 -2.89
N ARG A 117 0.95 -22.77 -3.76
CA ARG A 117 0.24 -22.09 -4.85
C ARG A 117 -0.76 -21.06 -4.31
N MET A 118 -1.40 -21.38 -3.20
CA MET A 118 -2.32 -20.47 -2.54
C MET A 118 -1.58 -19.25 -1.96
N VAL A 119 -0.46 -19.46 -1.28
CA VAL A 119 0.38 -18.36 -0.75
C VAL A 119 0.89 -17.49 -1.89
N ALA A 120 1.36 -18.09 -2.99
CA ALA A 120 1.78 -17.36 -4.18
C ALA A 120 0.63 -16.50 -4.74
N LYS A 121 -0.58 -17.04 -4.86
CA LYS A 121 -1.76 -16.30 -5.36
C LYS A 121 -2.23 -15.20 -4.39
N LEU A 122 -2.11 -15.39 -3.08
CA LEU A 122 -2.40 -14.34 -2.08
C LEU A 122 -1.39 -13.20 -2.10
N ILE A 123 -0.11 -13.51 -2.35
CA ILE A 123 0.99 -12.54 -2.40
C ILE A 123 0.96 -11.76 -3.72
N ASN A 124 0.58 -12.40 -4.82
CA ASN A 124 0.35 -11.72 -6.09
C ASN A 124 -0.95 -10.91 -5.98
N GLY A 125 -0.78 -9.60 -5.77
CA GLY A 125 -1.86 -8.63 -5.97
C GLY A 125 -2.29 -8.50 -7.44
N ASP A 126 -1.64 -9.22 -8.36
CA ASP A 126 -2.07 -9.41 -9.75
C ASP A 126 -3.27 -10.38 -9.81
N VAL A 127 -4.36 -10.01 -9.12
CA VAL A 127 -5.66 -10.35 -9.67
C VAL A 127 -5.86 -9.31 -10.74
N GLU A 128 -5.56 -9.68 -11.98
CA GLU A 128 -6.29 -9.11 -13.10
C GLU A 128 -7.77 -9.26 -12.74
N LEU A 129 -8.39 -8.16 -12.32
CA LEU A 129 -9.83 -8.04 -12.06
C LEU A 129 -10.63 -8.22 -13.36
N GLN A 130 -10.18 -9.09 -14.26
CA GLN A 130 -10.87 -9.49 -15.49
C GLN A 130 -12.26 -10.05 -15.18
N SER A 131 -12.44 -10.67 -14.00
CA SER A 131 -13.75 -11.10 -13.48
C SER A 131 -14.51 -10.02 -12.69
N GLY A 132 -13.87 -8.89 -12.35
CA GLY A 132 -14.43 -7.84 -11.48
C GLY A 132 -14.23 -8.07 -9.98
N PHE A 133 -14.34 -7.00 -9.20
CA PHE A 133 -14.05 -6.92 -7.76
C PHE A 133 -14.81 -7.93 -6.92
N ILE A 134 -16.11 -8.03 -7.14
CA ILE A 134 -16.98 -8.90 -6.36
C ILE A 134 -16.56 -10.37 -6.53
N ASP A 135 -16.24 -10.79 -7.75
CA ASP A 135 -15.84 -12.16 -8.05
C ASP A 135 -14.49 -12.47 -7.42
N ALA A 136 -13.53 -11.55 -7.50
CA ALA A 136 -12.22 -11.69 -6.86
C ALA A 136 -12.33 -11.84 -5.32
N VAL A 137 -13.14 -10.99 -4.69
CA VAL A 137 -13.40 -11.04 -3.25
C VAL A 137 -14.11 -12.33 -2.84
N THR A 138 -15.08 -12.78 -3.64
CA THR A 138 -15.81 -14.03 -3.42
C THR A 138 -14.90 -15.25 -3.52
N GLU A 139 -14.00 -15.28 -4.50
CA GLU A 139 -13.04 -16.38 -4.66
C GLU A 139 -12.08 -16.45 -3.46
N ASP A 140 -11.55 -15.31 -3.02
CA ASP A 140 -10.67 -15.26 -1.85
C ASP A 140 -11.38 -15.70 -0.57
N LEU A 141 -12.61 -15.24 -0.32
CA LEU A 141 -13.41 -15.63 0.84
C LEU A 141 -13.73 -17.13 0.85
N ASN A 142 -14.10 -17.69 -0.29
CA ASN A 142 -14.34 -19.13 -0.44
C ASN A 142 -13.06 -19.93 -0.19
N ARG A 143 -11.92 -19.44 -0.67
CA ARG A 143 -10.62 -20.08 -0.47
C ARG A 143 -10.22 -20.10 1.00
N ILE A 144 -10.36 -18.98 1.70
CA ILE A 144 -10.06 -18.87 3.12
C ILE A 144 -10.99 -19.75 3.97
N THR A 145 -12.27 -19.78 3.64
CA THR A 145 -13.25 -20.62 4.35
C THR A 145 -12.94 -22.10 4.18
N LYS A 146 -12.45 -22.54 3.00
CA LYS A 146 -11.99 -23.92 2.77
C LYS A 146 -10.81 -24.33 3.66
N LEU A 147 -9.96 -23.39 4.07
CA LEU A 147 -8.85 -23.66 4.98
C LEU A 147 -9.32 -23.91 6.42
N LYS A 148 -10.59 -23.69 6.75
CA LYS A 148 -11.18 -23.78 8.10
C LYS A 148 -10.48 -22.89 9.14
N ILE A 149 -9.75 -21.86 8.70
CA ILE A 149 -9.06 -20.91 9.59
C ILE A 149 -10.08 -19.92 10.18
N ILE A 150 -11.00 -19.44 9.35
CA ILE A 150 -12.08 -18.50 9.72
C ILE A 150 -13.30 -18.72 8.82
N ASN A 151 -14.49 -18.50 9.37
CA ASN A 151 -15.75 -18.48 8.61
C ASN A 151 -16.01 -17.06 8.12
N GLY A 152 -15.89 -16.83 6.81
CA GLY A 152 -16.23 -15.56 6.18
C GLY A 152 -17.55 -15.64 5.43
N ASN A 153 -18.30 -14.53 5.41
CA ASN A 153 -19.53 -14.40 4.62
C ASN A 153 -19.50 -13.05 3.88
N LEU A 154 -19.80 -13.08 2.58
CA LEU A 154 -19.94 -11.87 1.76
C LEU A 154 -21.42 -11.54 1.60
N ASN A 155 -21.84 -10.35 2.03
CA ASN A 155 -23.20 -9.87 1.82
C ASN A 155 -23.18 -8.61 0.95
N ILE A 156 -23.87 -8.66 -0.19
CA ILE A 156 -23.92 -7.58 -1.17
C ILE A 156 -25.36 -7.08 -1.20
N SER A 157 -25.54 -5.79 -0.97
CA SER A 157 -26.87 -5.15 -0.98
C SER A 157 -26.85 -3.89 -1.84
N GLY A 158 -27.98 -3.63 -2.52
CA GLY A 158 -28.12 -2.51 -3.44
C GLY A 158 -27.72 -2.83 -4.89
N GLN A 159 -27.63 -1.78 -5.71
CA GLN A 159 -27.18 -1.89 -7.10
C GLN A 159 -25.68 -1.66 -7.20
N ILE A 160 -24.99 -2.57 -7.89
CA ILE A 160 -23.57 -2.46 -8.20
C ILE A 160 -23.38 -1.33 -9.20
N GLN A 161 -22.52 -0.36 -8.86
CA GLN A 161 -22.14 0.74 -9.75
C GLN A 161 -20.73 0.48 -10.27
N PRO A 162 -20.45 0.80 -11.55
CA PRO A 162 -19.11 0.69 -12.09
C PRO A 162 -18.19 1.67 -11.35
N ILE A 163 -17.05 1.15 -10.89
CA ILE A 163 -15.97 1.93 -10.29
C ILE A 163 -14.87 2.04 -11.33
N ASP A 164 -14.10 3.14 -11.29
CA ASP A 164 -12.90 3.26 -12.10
C ASP A 164 -11.92 2.11 -11.78
N PRO A 165 -11.35 1.42 -12.79
CA PRO A 165 -10.54 0.23 -12.56
C PRO A 165 -9.35 0.44 -11.62
N GLN A 166 -8.77 1.64 -11.58
CA GLN A 166 -7.66 1.93 -10.66
C GLN A 166 -8.14 1.98 -9.21
N HIS A 167 -9.31 2.56 -8.97
CA HIS A 167 -9.91 2.60 -7.64
C HIS A 167 -10.38 1.20 -7.19
N GLU A 168 -10.87 0.38 -8.12
CA GLU A 168 -11.27 -0.99 -7.87
C GLU A 168 -10.09 -1.84 -7.35
N VAL A 169 -8.92 -1.72 -7.99
CA VAL A 169 -7.67 -2.35 -7.54
C VAL A 169 -7.25 -1.86 -6.15
N ILE A 170 -7.34 -0.56 -5.87
CA ILE A 170 -6.98 0.01 -4.56
C ILE A 170 -7.88 -0.54 -3.47
N ILE A 171 -9.19 -0.55 -3.68
CA ILE A 171 -10.17 -1.07 -2.70
C ILE A 171 -9.94 -2.57 -2.47
N TYR A 172 -9.65 -3.31 -3.53
CA TYR A 172 -9.32 -4.74 -3.43
C TYR A 172 -8.08 -4.98 -2.56
N ARG A 173 -7.01 -4.19 -2.76
CA ARG A 173 -5.80 -4.28 -1.93
C ARG A 173 -6.04 -3.94 -0.46
N ILE A 174 -6.90 -2.95 -0.16
CA ILE A 174 -7.29 -2.63 1.21
C ILE A 174 -7.99 -3.84 1.86
N LEU A 175 -8.90 -4.49 1.13
CA LEU A 175 -9.58 -5.67 1.63
C LEU A 175 -8.62 -6.84 1.86
N GLN A 176 -7.69 -7.10 0.93
CA GLN A 176 -6.68 -8.14 1.08
C GLN A 176 -5.81 -7.93 2.33
N GLU A 177 -5.35 -6.70 2.57
CA GLU A 177 -4.57 -6.37 3.76
C GLU A 177 -5.40 -6.54 5.05
N ALA A 178 -6.67 -6.14 5.04
CA ALA A 178 -7.58 -6.34 6.18
C ALA A 178 -7.80 -7.83 6.48
N ILE A 179 -8.02 -8.65 5.44
CA ILE A 179 -8.15 -10.10 5.55
C ILE A 179 -6.85 -10.73 6.09
N SER A 180 -5.70 -10.33 5.55
CA SER A 180 -4.38 -10.78 6.00
C SER A 180 -4.17 -10.46 7.48
N ASN A 181 -4.55 -9.27 7.93
CA ASN A 181 -4.45 -8.87 9.33
C ASN A 181 -5.44 -9.59 10.24
N ALA A 182 -6.60 -10.03 9.74
CA ALA A 182 -7.53 -10.87 10.50
C ALA A 182 -7.08 -12.34 10.61
N LEU A 183 -6.21 -12.79 9.70
CA LEU A 183 -5.64 -14.15 9.69
C LEU A 183 -4.36 -14.29 10.53
N LYS A 184 -3.71 -13.17 10.87
CA LYS A 184 -2.56 -13.11 11.79
C LYS A 184 -3.03 -13.13 13.24
#